data_AF-A0A2H2Z7K9-F1
#
_entry.id   AF-A0A2H2Z7K9-F1
#
_cell.length_a   1.000
_cell.length_b   1.000
_cell.length_c   1.000
_cell.angle_alpha   90.00
_cell.angle_beta   90.00
_cell.angle_gamma   90.00
#
_symmetry.space_group_name_H-M   'P 1'
#
loop_
_entity.id
_entity.type
_entity.pdbx_description
1 polymer ?
#
loop_
_entity_poly.entity_id
_entity_poly.type
_entity_poly.pdbx_seq_one_letter_code
_entity_poly.pdbx_strand_id
1 'polypeptide(L)'
;MFYLPSVRSIAAEIDNPAIFAWPTYTPNASHITTLDLEIIREGHLGRILATTKDLKVLKWRWRYEQLLRNEFNSDVIKLDQIAADLTFVQETLESLYLSVMFDNDYWRDTLSVTGSLKGLRNFERLQRLEIPELFLMGFSLVDNVGCLEDLMPKNMHHLTINDDSIWLEGIAWQDRDLFNKLRRWWEGNMHQTPWFTSFKLSLQYSDEQWCAGIRQELSDLGARLGIQLEIFKNHRDY
;
A
#
# COMPACT_ATOMS: atom_id res chain seq x y z
N MET A 1 12.97 -20.72 7.38
CA MET A 1 13.43 -20.01 6.17
C MET A 1 14.35 -18.83 6.51
N PHE A 2 13.97 -17.92 7.41
CA PHE A 2 14.79 -16.74 7.80
C PHE A 2 16.20 -17.02 8.36
N TYR A 3 16.50 -18.26 8.77
CA TYR A 3 17.82 -18.68 9.26
C TYR A 3 18.73 -19.26 8.16
N LEU A 4 18.23 -19.42 6.94
CA LEU A 4 18.95 -20.09 5.86
C LEU A 4 19.79 -19.08 5.08
N PRO A 5 21.13 -19.04 5.23
CA PRO A 5 21.98 -17.93 4.77
C PRO A 5 21.98 -17.69 3.26
N SER A 6 21.51 -18.67 2.47
CA SER A 6 21.45 -18.59 1.00
C SER A 6 20.11 -18.08 0.47
N VAL A 7 19.09 -17.94 1.32
CA VAL A 7 17.74 -17.53 0.89
C VAL A 7 17.69 -16.03 0.66
N ARG A 8 17.40 -15.61 -0.58
CA ARG A 8 17.28 -14.17 -0.93
C ARG A 8 15.84 -13.68 -0.99
N SER A 9 14.91 -14.59 -1.19
CA SER A 9 13.49 -14.31 -1.37
C SER A 9 12.66 -15.27 -0.55
N ILE A 10 11.65 -14.76 0.16
CA ILE A 10 10.66 -15.57 0.85
C ILE A 10 9.28 -15.14 0.38
N ALA A 11 8.45 -16.12 0.04
CA ALA A 11 7.01 -15.96 -0.07
C ALA A 11 6.37 -16.77 1.06
N ALA A 12 5.51 -16.15 1.88
CA ALA A 12 4.88 -16.83 3.00
C ALA A 12 3.58 -16.16 3.45
N GLU A 13 2.60 -16.98 3.77
CA GLU A 13 1.49 -16.62 4.66
C GLU A 13 1.97 -16.75 6.10
N ILE A 14 1.84 -15.67 6.89
CA ILE A 14 2.28 -15.65 8.29
C ILE A 14 1.11 -15.24 9.17
N ASP A 15 0.74 -16.14 10.09
CA ASP A 15 -0.31 -15.91 11.08
C ASP A 15 0.04 -14.79 12.07
N ASN A 16 -0.99 -14.34 12.80
CA ASN A 16 -0.89 -13.29 13.81
C ASN A 16 -1.08 -13.86 15.22
N PRO A 17 -0.04 -14.47 15.81
CA PRO A 17 -0.13 -15.05 17.14
C PRO A 17 -0.23 -13.97 18.23
N ALA A 18 -0.84 -14.31 19.36
CA ALA A 18 -0.81 -13.53 20.61
C ALA A 18 0.60 -13.07 20.97
N ILE A 19 1.56 -13.98 20.82
CA ILE A 19 2.97 -13.71 21.06
C ILE A 19 3.73 -14.11 19.82
N PHE A 20 4.17 -13.12 19.04
CA PHE A 20 5.11 -13.37 17.95
C PHE A 20 6.50 -13.58 18.53
N ALA A 21 7.02 -14.80 18.40
CA ALA A 21 8.36 -15.17 18.83
C ALA A 21 9.06 -15.97 17.74
N TRP A 22 10.36 -15.75 17.60
CA TRP A 22 11.20 -16.60 16.78
C TRP A 22 11.37 -17.97 17.47
N PRO A 23 11.40 -19.09 16.73
CA PRO A 23 11.50 -20.43 17.34
C PRO A 23 12.77 -20.66 18.19
N THR A 24 13.83 -19.90 17.90
CA THR A 24 15.10 -19.98 18.64
C THR A 24 15.60 -18.56 18.96
N TYR A 25 16.69 -18.13 18.36
CA TYR A 25 17.21 -16.77 18.45
C TYR A 25 16.60 -15.88 17.35
N THR A 26 16.60 -14.57 17.53
CA THR A 26 16.22 -13.63 16.46
C THR A 26 17.18 -13.81 15.27
N PRO A 27 16.69 -14.19 14.08
CA PRO A 27 17.56 -14.40 12.92
C PRO A 27 18.19 -13.07 12.49
N ASN A 28 19.43 -13.15 12.00
CA ASN A 28 20.01 -12.07 11.21
C ASN A 28 19.74 -12.36 9.72
N ALA A 29 18.63 -11.88 9.23
CA ALA A 29 18.13 -12.15 7.89
C ALA A 29 18.47 -11.04 6.87
N SER A 30 19.55 -10.29 7.10
CA SER A 30 20.12 -9.29 6.16
C SER A 30 20.44 -9.83 4.76
N HIS A 31 20.50 -11.15 4.59
CA HIS A 31 20.72 -11.75 3.28
C HIS A 31 19.43 -11.74 2.41
N ILE A 32 18.25 -11.52 3.00
CA ILE A 32 16.95 -11.48 2.31
C ILE A 32 16.74 -10.09 1.71
N THR A 33 16.51 -10.05 0.40
CA THR A 33 16.25 -8.82 -0.35
C THR A 33 14.81 -8.69 -0.82
N THR A 34 14.04 -9.78 -0.81
CA THR A 34 12.64 -9.81 -1.25
C THR A 34 11.76 -10.55 -0.26
N LEU A 35 10.65 -9.95 0.12
CA LEU A 35 9.58 -10.56 0.89
C LEU A 35 8.26 -10.43 0.15
N ASP A 36 7.52 -11.52 0.07
CA ASP A 36 6.15 -11.60 -0.40
C ASP A 36 5.30 -12.20 0.73
N LEU A 37 4.59 -11.34 1.46
CA LEU A 37 3.93 -11.70 2.70
C LEU A 37 2.43 -11.52 2.61
N GLU A 38 1.71 -12.46 3.17
CA GLU A 38 0.25 -12.41 3.28
C GLU A 38 -0.17 -12.69 4.72
N ILE A 39 -1.39 -12.25 5.08
CA ILE A 39 -2.06 -12.46 6.37
C ILE A 39 -1.45 -11.69 7.55
N ILE A 40 -0.13 -11.55 7.64
CA ILE A 40 0.54 -10.85 8.73
C ILE A 40 0.05 -9.41 8.84
N ARG A 41 -0.19 -8.96 10.07
CA ARG A 41 -0.74 -7.65 10.41
C ARG A 41 0.34 -6.68 10.85
N GLU A 42 0.00 -5.41 10.77
CA GLU A 42 0.78 -4.33 11.34
C GLU A 42 1.06 -4.57 12.84
N GLY A 43 2.25 -4.20 13.30
CA GLY A 43 2.85 -4.59 14.57
C GLY A 43 3.73 -5.85 14.45
N HIS A 44 3.20 -6.94 13.88
CA HIS A 44 3.99 -8.18 13.67
C HIS A 44 4.85 -8.10 12.41
N LEU A 45 4.38 -7.41 11.37
CA LEU A 45 5.18 -7.10 10.18
C LEU A 45 6.50 -6.43 10.59
N GLY A 46 6.47 -5.43 11.48
CA GLY A 46 7.66 -4.78 12.00
C GLY A 46 8.67 -5.73 12.64
N ARG A 47 8.22 -6.81 13.29
CA ARG A 47 9.11 -7.84 13.88
C ARG A 47 9.85 -8.64 12.83
N ILE A 48 9.22 -8.91 11.68
CA ILE A 48 9.89 -9.52 10.53
C ILE A 48 10.90 -8.53 9.94
N LEU A 49 10.45 -7.31 9.65
CA LEU A 49 11.26 -6.28 8.98
C LEU A 49 12.50 -5.88 9.79
N ALA A 50 12.42 -5.90 11.12
CA ALA A 50 13.56 -5.67 12.01
C ALA A 50 14.73 -6.66 11.81
N THR A 51 14.45 -7.85 11.25
CA THR A 51 15.45 -8.89 10.97
C THR A 51 15.97 -8.89 9.53
N THR A 52 15.26 -8.23 8.61
CA THR A 52 15.57 -8.20 7.16
C THR A 52 16.05 -6.81 6.75
N LYS A 53 17.17 -6.35 7.33
CA LYS A 53 17.60 -4.94 7.24
C LYS A 53 18.05 -4.49 5.85
N ASP A 54 18.34 -5.43 4.95
CA ASP A 54 18.75 -5.15 3.56
C ASP A 54 17.63 -5.43 2.55
N LEU A 55 16.38 -5.43 3.02
CA LEU A 55 15.20 -5.67 2.18
C LEU A 55 15.07 -4.57 1.12
N LYS A 56 14.93 -4.96 -0.14
CA LYS A 56 14.74 -4.07 -1.29
C LYS A 56 13.31 -4.09 -1.81
N VAL A 57 12.64 -5.24 -1.72
CA VAL A 57 11.30 -5.43 -2.25
C VAL A 57 10.41 -6.03 -1.17
N LEU A 58 9.32 -5.34 -0.86
CA LEU A 58 8.25 -5.86 -0.02
C LEU A 58 6.97 -5.89 -0.84
N LYS A 59 6.41 -7.08 -1.00
CA LYS A 59 5.01 -7.29 -1.38
C LYS A 59 4.27 -7.72 -0.13
N TRP A 60 3.20 -7.03 0.19
CA TRP A 60 2.41 -7.32 1.36
C TRP A 60 0.93 -7.22 1.05
N ARG A 61 0.22 -8.34 1.24
CA ARG A 61 -1.23 -8.42 1.16
C ARG A 61 -1.80 -8.40 2.56
N TRP A 62 -2.36 -7.25 2.92
CA TRP A 62 -3.10 -7.08 4.15
C TRP A 62 -4.43 -7.84 4.04
N ARG A 63 -4.77 -8.64 5.05
CA ARG A 63 -6.00 -9.43 5.07
C ARG A 63 -6.83 -9.11 6.31
N TYR A 64 -8.15 -9.08 6.14
CA TYR A 64 -9.10 -9.07 7.24
C TYR A 64 -10.15 -10.15 7.05
N GLU A 65 -10.33 -10.96 8.10
CA GLU A 65 -11.31 -12.03 8.14
C GLU A 65 -12.29 -11.79 9.28
N GLN A 66 -13.50 -11.33 8.98
CA GLN A 66 -14.47 -10.89 10.01
C GLN A 66 -14.78 -11.98 11.06
N LEU A 67 -14.80 -13.25 10.66
CA LEU A 67 -15.13 -14.38 11.53
C LEU A 67 -14.02 -14.74 12.52
N LEU A 68 -12.80 -14.24 12.31
CA LEU A 68 -11.64 -14.48 13.18
C LEU A 68 -11.27 -13.25 14.01
N ARG A 69 -12.22 -12.34 14.29
CA ARG A 69 -11.92 -11.09 14.99
C ARG A 69 -11.20 -11.34 16.32
N ASN A 70 -10.01 -10.78 16.44
CA ASN A 70 -9.19 -10.84 17.65
C ASN A 70 -8.33 -9.57 17.76
N GLU A 71 -7.42 -9.49 18.73
CA GLU A 71 -6.61 -8.29 18.96
C GLU A 71 -5.67 -7.93 17.78
N PHE A 72 -5.35 -8.89 16.90
CA PHE A 72 -4.51 -8.68 15.72
C PHE A 72 -5.31 -8.64 14.42
N ASN A 73 -6.38 -9.42 14.32
CA ASN A 73 -7.33 -9.37 13.21
C ASN A 73 -8.46 -8.39 13.56
N SER A 74 -8.11 -7.11 13.54
CA SER A 74 -9.01 -5.99 13.79
C SER A 74 -9.56 -5.41 12.49
N ASP A 75 -10.79 -4.93 12.60
CA ASP A 75 -11.52 -4.10 11.63
C ASP A 75 -10.93 -2.70 11.44
N VAL A 76 -9.88 -2.33 12.18
CA VAL A 76 -9.19 -1.05 12.04
C VAL A 76 -7.88 -1.23 11.28
N ILE A 77 -7.72 -0.48 10.18
CA ILE A 77 -6.46 -0.35 9.45
C ILE A 77 -5.64 0.78 10.09
N LYS A 78 -4.53 0.45 10.74
CA LYS A 78 -3.66 1.44 11.42
C LYS A 78 -2.50 1.86 10.53
N LEU A 79 -2.71 2.87 9.69
CA LEU A 79 -1.71 3.35 8.73
C LEU A 79 -0.44 3.87 9.42
N ASP A 80 -0.55 4.52 10.58
CA ASP A 80 0.62 4.98 11.33
C ASP A 80 1.47 3.79 11.84
N GLN A 81 0.83 2.67 12.21
CA GLN A 81 1.54 1.46 12.61
C GLN A 81 2.21 0.78 11.41
N ILE A 82 1.54 0.75 10.25
CA ILE A 82 2.15 0.29 9.00
C ILE A 82 3.39 1.12 8.67
N ALA A 83 3.29 2.44 8.73
CA ALA A 83 4.41 3.33 8.50
C ALA A 83 5.55 3.08 9.50
N ALA A 84 5.23 2.88 10.79
CA ALA A 84 6.20 2.58 11.84
C ALA A 84 6.93 1.26 11.58
N ASP A 85 6.20 0.20 11.21
CA ASP A 85 6.78 -1.11 10.89
C ASP A 85 7.73 -1.03 9.68
N LEU A 86 7.37 -0.26 8.66
CA LEU A 86 8.20 -0.11 7.48
C LEU A 86 9.51 0.64 7.77
N THR A 87 9.60 1.42 8.86
CA THR A 87 10.82 2.18 9.19
C THR A 87 12.05 1.29 9.39
N PHE A 88 11.87 0.02 9.76
CA PHE A 88 12.97 -0.93 9.91
C PHE A 88 13.74 -1.20 8.61
N VAL A 89 13.15 -0.91 7.45
CA VAL A 89 13.75 -1.08 6.12
C VAL A 89 13.78 0.23 5.33
N GLN A 90 13.60 1.37 6.00
CA GLN A 90 13.51 2.69 5.37
C GLN A 90 14.71 3.04 4.49
N GLU A 91 15.92 2.64 4.91
CA GLU A 91 17.17 2.95 4.22
C GLU A 91 17.42 2.07 2.99
N THR A 92 16.68 0.97 2.83
CA THR A 92 16.99 -0.08 1.84
C THR A 92 15.85 -0.39 0.88
N LEU A 93 14.60 -0.14 1.28
CA LEU A 93 13.43 -0.49 0.49
C LEU A 93 13.37 0.33 -0.81
N GLU A 94 13.36 -0.36 -1.95
CA GLU A 94 13.35 0.21 -3.29
C GLU A 94 11.96 0.10 -3.95
N SER A 95 11.22 -0.98 -3.65
CA SER A 95 9.86 -1.22 -4.15
C SER A 95 8.95 -1.72 -3.03
N LEU A 96 7.79 -1.06 -2.90
CA LEU A 96 6.73 -1.43 -1.96
C LEU A 96 5.44 -1.72 -2.73
N TYR A 97 4.87 -2.90 -2.53
CA TYR A 97 3.60 -3.30 -3.11
C TYR A 97 2.63 -3.66 -1.99
N LEU A 98 1.60 -2.85 -1.84
CA LEU A 98 0.55 -3.04 -0.86
C LEU A 98 -0.73 -3.46 -1.60
N SER A 99 -1.40 -4.47 -1.03
CA SER A 99 -2.71 -4.94 -1.49
C SER A 99 -3.59 -5.21 -0.27
N VAL A 100 -4.90 -5.17 -0.45
CA VAL A 100 -5.88 -5.50 0.59
C VAL A 100 -6.76 -6.65 0.12
N MET A 101 -7.16 -7.50 1.06
CA MET A 101 -8.08 -8.60 0.82
C MET A 101 -9.04 -8.74 1.99
N PHE A 102 -10.32 -8.92 1.68
CA PHE A 102 -11.39 -9.06 2.66
C PHE A 102 -12.14 -10.37 2.40
N ASP A 103 -12.31 -11.20 3.43
CA ASP A 103 -13.07 -12.44 3.32
C ASP A 103 -14.55 -12.19 3.66
N ASN A 104 -15.47 -12.25 2.67
CA ASN A 104 -16.97 -12.25 2.72
C ASN A 104 -17.80 -10.94 2.72
N ASP A 105 -18.73 -10.77 1.77
CA ASP A 105 -19.61 -9.60 1.46
C ASP A 105 -20.25 -8.71 2.56
N TYR A 106 -20.05 -8.99 3.85
CA TYR A 106 -20.74 -8.38 5.00
C TYR A 106 -19.87 -7.43 5.87
N TRP A 107 -18.84 -6.79 5.31
CA TRP A 107 -17.90 -5.95 6.08
C TRP A 107 -18.31 -4.48 6.27
N ARG A 108 -19.40 -4.05 5.61
CA ARG A 108 -19.73 -2.65 5.24
C ARG A 108 -19.61 -1.61 6.36
N ASP A 109 -19.98 -1.95 7.59
CA ASP A 109 -20.14 -0.96 8.67
C ASP A 109 -19.06 -1.05 9.78
N THR A 110 -18.10 -1.97 9.63
CA THR A 110 -17.11 -2.23 10.71
C THR A 110 -15.72 -1.73 10.38
N LEU A 111 -15.37 -1.66 9.09
CA LEU A 111 -14.02 -1.29 8.69
C LEU A 111 -13.80 0.21 8.88
N SER A 112 -12.64 0.55 9.45
CA SER A 112 -12.20 1.93 9.59
C SER A 112 -10.71 2.04 9.35
N VAL A 113 -10.25 3.24 9.03
CA VAL A 113 -8.83 3.55 8.86
C VAL A 113 -8.43 4.63 9.86
N THR A 114 -7.21 4.54 10.38
CA THR A 114 -6.65 5.54 11.29
C THR A 114 -5.21 5.87 10.92
N GLY A 115 -4.81 7.12 11.15
CA GLY A 115 -3.45 7.59 10.87
C GLY A 115 -3.18 7.82 9.39
N SER A 116 -1.90 7.89 9.01
CA SER A 116 -1.46 8.16 7.65
C SER A 116 -0.15 7.46 7.32
N LEU A 117 0.13 7.21 6.05
CA LEU A 117 1.43 6.68 5.62
C LEU A 117 2.48 7.78 5.38
N LYS A 118 2.35 8.97 6.01
CA LYS A 118 3.29 10.10 5.84
C LYS A 118 4.75 9.76 6.13
N GLY A 119 5.00 8.71 6.93
CA GLY A 119 6.35 8.20 7.18
C GLY A 119 7.09 7.76 5.91
N LEU A 120 6.36 7.36 4.86
CA LEU A 120 6.92 6.94 3.57
C LEU A 120 7.75 8.04 2.89
N ARG A 121 7.45 9.32 3.17
CA ARG A 121 8.21 10.46 2.65
C ARG A 121 9.71 10.39 2.97
N ASN A 122 10.08 9.71 4.06
CA ASN A 122 11.46 9.57 4.53
C ASN A 122 12.22 8.40 3.87
N PHE A 123 11.59 7.65 2.96
CA PHE A 123 12.19 6.47 2.32
C PHE A 123 12.99 6.92 1.10
N GLU A 124 14.26 7.25 1.31
CA GLU A 124 15.11 7.82 0.26
C GLU A 124 15.39 6.87 -0.90
N ARG A 125 15.26 5.55 -0.72
CA ARG A 125 15.48 4.58 -1.78
C ARG A 125 14.21 4.12 -2.48
N LEU A 126 13.03 4.47 -1.96
CA LEU A 126 11.76 3.98 -2.49
C LEU A 126 11.46 4.65 -3.83
N GLN A 127 11.51 3.85 -4.90
CA GLN A 127 11.32 4.29 -6.28
C GLN A 127 9.97 3.86 -6.86
N ARG A 128 9.41 2.76 -6.35
CA ARG A 128 8.15 2.19 -6.84
C ARG A 128 7.21 1.96 -5.67
N LEU A 129 6.02 2.54 -5.75
CA LEU A 129 4.94 2.32 -4.80
C LEU A 129 3.73 1.79 -5.55
N GLU A 130 3.25 0.62 -5.17
CA GLU A 130 1.91 0.15 -5.47
C GLU A 130 1.10 0.16 -4.18
N ILE A 131 -0.05 0.82 -4.19
CA ILE A 131 -0.82 1.09 -2.97
C ILE A 131 -2.33 1.03 -3.23
N PRO A 132 -3.12 0.48 -2.30
CA PRO A 132 -4.57 0.53 -2.38
C PRO A 132 -5.08 1.96 -2.33
N GLU A 133 -6.05 2.27 -3.18
CA GLU A 133 -6.79 3.54 -3.14
C GLU A 133 -7.32 3.80 -1.73
N LEU A 134 -7.81 2.76 -1.06
CA LEU A 134 -8.31 2.82 0.31
C LEU A 134 -7.30 3.40 1.31
N PHE A 135 -6.00 3.13 1.14
CA PHE A 135 -4.95 3.66 2.04
C PHE A 135 -4.67 5.14 1.77
N LEU A 136 -5.07 5.63 0.59
CA LEU A 136 -4.94 7.02 0.19
C LEU A 136 -6.21 7.83 0.45
N MET A 137 -7.38 7.23 0.46
CA MET A 137 -8.67 7.92 0.55
C MET A 137 -9.41 7.65 1.86
N GLY A 138 -9.20 6.49 2.49
CA GLY A 138 -10.00 6.02 3.62
C GLY A 138 -11.40 5.55 3.21
N PHE A 139 -12.24 5.25 4.20
CA PHE A 139 -13.61 4.76 4.00
C PHE A 139 -14.63 5.90 3.96
N SER A 140 -14.36 7.03 4.62
CA SER A 140 -15.28 8.15 4.78
C SER A 140 -14.58 9.52 4.71
N LEU A 141 -15.35 10.58 4.46
CA LEU A 141 -14.89 11.99 4.43
C LEU A 141 -14.28 12.46 5.76
N VAL A 142 -14.62 11.80 6.88
CA VAL A 142 -14.08 12.11 8.20
C VAL A 142 -12.72 11.45 8.47
N ASP A 143 -12.32 10.48 7.64
CA ASP A 143 -11.04 9.80 7.78
C ASP A 143 -9.91 10.74 7.36
N ASN A 144 -8.98 10.98 8.28
CA ASN A 144 -7.81 11.81 8.02
C ASN A 144 -6.59 10.95 7.67
N VAL A 145 -6.52 10.52 6.41
CA VAL A 145 -5.39 9.76 5.86
C VAL A 145 -4.27 10.64 5.30
N GLY A 146 -4.41 11.96 5.40
CA GLY A 146 -3.43 12.95 4.92
C GLY A 146 -3.48 13.24 3.42
N CYS A 147 -2.59 14.13 2.97
CA CYS A 147 -2.47 14.53 1.57
C CYS A 147 -1.41 13.69 0.84
N LEU A 148 -1.52 13.54 -0.49
CA LEU A 148 -0.54 12.76 -1.25
C LEU A 148 0.85 13.39 -1.20
N GLU A 149 0.93 14.72 -1.28
CA GLU A 149 2.20 15.47 -1.21
C GLU A 149 3.00 15.21 0.09
N ASP A 150 2.32 14.90 1.19
CA ASP A 150 2.96 14.61 2.49
C ASP A 150 3.40 13.15 2.62
N LEU A 151 2.89 12.27 1.76
CA LEU A 151 3.13 10.82 1.77
C LEU A 151 4.21 10.39 0.77
N MET A 152 4.30 11.07 -0.38
CA MET A 152 5.14 10.58 -1.48
C MET A 152 6.66 10.70 -1.18
N PRO A 153 7.43 9.61 -1.37
CA PRO A 153 8.88 9.65 -1.28
C PRO A 153 9.50 10.55 -2.36
N LYS A 154 10.56 11.28 -2.01
CA LYS A 154 11.23 12.21 -2.93
C LYS A 154 11.78 11.55 -4.19
N ASN A 155 12.26 10.31 -4.07
CA ASN A 155 12.89 9.55 -5.15
C ASN A 155 11.93 8.57 -5.84
N MET A 156 10.62 8.75 -5.63
CA MET A 156 9.61 7.95 -6.30
C MET A 156 9.60 8.24 -7.81
N HIS A 157 9.72 7.19 -8.60
CA HIS A 157 9.62 7.23 -10.06
C HIS A 157 8.25 6.78 -10.56
N HIS A 158 7.65 5.84 -9.83
CA HIS A 158 6.45 5.15 -10.24
C HIS A 158 5.45 4.97 -9.11
N LEU A 159 4.19 5.30 -9.39
CA LEU A 159 3.05 5.06 -8.53
C LEU A 159 2.04 4.20 -9.26
N THR A 160 1.63 3.09 -8.66
CA THR A 160 0.43 2.34 -9.04
C THR A 160 -0.60 2.48 -7.94
N ILE A 161 -1.81 2.90 -8.27
CA ILE A 161 -2.97 2.82 -7.37
C ILE A 161 -3.79 1.61 -7.81
N ASN A 162 -4.09 0.71 -6.88
CA ASN A 162 -5.00 -0.41 -7.11
C ASN A 162 -6.33 -0.19 -6.40
N ASP A 163 -7.42 -0.62 -7.03
CA ASP A 163 -8.78 -0.63 -6.49
C ASP A 163 -9.10 -1.96 -5.79
N ASP A 164 -8.10 -2.57 -5.13
CA ASP A 164 -8.21 -3.84 -4.40
C ASP A 164 -9.35 -3.83 -3.34
N SER A 165 -9.97 -2.67 -3.09
CA SER A 165 -11.27 -2.53 -2.45
C SER A 165 -12.40 -3.02 -3.34
N ILE A 166 -12.85 -4.26 -3.06
CA ILE A 166 -14.15 -4.83 -3.39
C ILE A 166 -15.24 -3.75 -3.22
N TRP A 167 -16.26 -3.75 -4.10
CA TRP A 167 -17.61 -3.17 -4.01
C TRP A 167 -18.07 -2.64 -2.63
N LEU A 168 -17.40 -1.63 -2.08
CA LEU A 168 -17.83 -0.95 -0.88
C LEU A 168 -18.89 0.07 -1.30
N GLU A 169 -20.07 -0.45 -1.67
CA GLU A 169 -21.27 0.37 -1.76
C GLU A 169 -21.43 1.15 -0.45
N GLY A 170 -21.25 2.47 -0.51
CA GLY A 170 -21.29 3.34 0.68
C GLY A 170 -19.96 3.99 1.05
N ILE A 171 -18.85 3.70 0.35
CA ILE A 171 -17.70 4.61 0.36
C ILE A 171 -18.19 5.98 -0.12
N ALA A 172 -17.84 7.02 0.65
CA ALA A 172 -18.26 8.39 0.35
C ALA A 172 -17.54 8.98 -0.89
N TRP A 173 -16.42 8.38 -1.28
CA TRP A 173 -15.54 8.84 -2.33
C TRP A 173 -16.01 8.43 -3.72
N GLN A 174 -15.90 9.35 -4.66
CA GLN A 174 -16.07 9.12 -6.09
C GLN A 174 -14.71 9.19 -6.78
N ASP A 175 -14.58 8.65 -7.99
CA ASP A 175 -13.31 8.71 -8.75
C ASP A 175 -12.82 10.14 -8.96
N ARG A 176 -13.76 11.10 -9.00
CA ARG A 176 -13.47 12.53 -9.07
C ARG A 176 -12.67 13.01 -7.86
N ASP A 177 -12.87 12.43 -6.68
CA ASP A 177 -12.13 12.79 -5.47
C ASP A 177 -10.68 12.34 -5.54
N LEU A 178 -10.44 11.09 -5.97
CA LEU A 178 -9.09 10.61 -6.24
C LEU A 178 -8.41 11.43 -7.34
N PHE A 179 -9.11 11.70 -8.44
CA PHE A 179 -8.61 12.58 -9.51
C PHE A 179 -8.23 13.97 -8.98
N ASN A 180 -9.07 14.60 -8.17
CA ASN A 180 -8.78 15.91 -7.58
C ASN A 180 -7.56 15.86 -6.66
N LYS A 181 -7.38 14.77 -5.90
CA LYS A 181 -6.23 14.56 -5.03
C LYS A 181 -4.93 14.42 -5.84
N LEU A 182 -4.96 13.61 -6.91
CA LEU A 182 -3.86 13.47 -7.86
C LEU A 182 -3.53 14.81 -8.52
N ARG A 183 -4.55 15.52 -9.03
CA ARG A 183 -4.41 16.82 -9.67
C ARG A 183 -3.76 17.84 -8.75
N ARG A 184 -4.21 17.95 -7.50
CA ARG A 184 -3.63 18.86 -6.49
C ARG A 184 -2.15 18.57 -6.27
N TRP A 185 -1.77 17.30 -6.14
CA TRP A 185 -0.37 16.93 -6.00
C TRP A 185 0.43 17.23 -7.27
N TRP A 186 -0.07 16.85 -8.44
CA TRP A 186 0.63 16.97 -9.72
C TRP A 186 0.82 18.42 -10.16
N GLU A 187 -0.22 19.25 -10.07
CA GLU A 187 -0.15 20.67 -10.45
C GLU A 187 0.57 21.53 -9.39
N GLY A 188 0.48 21.17 -8.10
CA GLY A 188 0.97 22.01 -7.01
C GLY A 188 2.34 21.64 -6.44
N ASN A 189 2.67 20.34 -6.39
CA ASN A 189 3.74 19.82 -5.51
C ASN A 189 4.72 18.85 -6.19
N MET A 190 4.70 18.69 -7.51
CA MET A 190 5.63 17.79 -8.21
C MET A 190 7.11 18.11 -7.99
N HIS A 191 7.45 19.37 -7.68
CA HIS A 191 8.82 19.76 -7.33
C HIS A 191 9.37 19.00 -6.11
N GLN A 192 8.50 18.43 -5.26
CA GLN A 192 8.91 17.60 -4.12
C GLN A 192 9.20 16.14 -4.50
N THR A 193 8.75 15.71 -5.68
CA THR A 193 8.95 14.37 -6.26
C THR A 193 9.53 14.50 -7.67
N PRO A 194 10.74 15.07 -7.83
CA PRO A 194 11.27 15.48 -9.13
C PRO A 194 11.54 14.32 -10.09
N TRP A 195 11.63 13.09 -9.58
CA TRP A 195 11.89 11.88 -10.37
C TRP A 195 10.62 11.16 -10.81
N PHE A 196 9.45 11.68 -10.45
CA PHE A 196 8.18 11.04 -10.77
C PHE A 196 7.87 11.15 -12.27
N THR A 197 7.78 10.01 -12.95
CA THR A 197 7.58 9.97 -14.39
C THR A 197 6.45 9.06 -14.84
N SER A 198 5.92 8.21 -13.96
CA SER A 198 4.96 7.19 -14.38
C SER A 198 3.90 6.91 -13.31
N PHE A 199 2.65 6.83 -13.77
CA PHE A 199 1.50 6.50 -12.97
C PHE A 199 0.71 5.38 -13.63
N LYS A 200 0.24 4.42 -12.81
CA LYS A 200 -0.77 3.47 -13.23
C LYS A 200 -1.97 3.45 -12.31
N LEU A 201 -3.11 3.18 -12.93
CA LEU A 201 -4.34 2.85 -12.24
C LEU A 201 -4.75 1.44 -12.63
N SER A 202 -4.66 0.52 -11.68
CA SER A 202 -5.06 -0.87 -11.81
C SER A 202 -6.51 -1.00 -11.35
N LEU A 203 -7.41 -1.30 -12.29
CA LEU A 203 -8.85 -1.43 -12.05
C LEU A 203 -9.24 -2.91 -12.10
N GLN A 204 -9.52 -3.54 -10.96
CA GLN A 204 -10.03 -4.89 -10.85
C GLN A 204 -11.57 -4.90 -10.92
N TYR A 205 -12.23 -3.88 -10.36
CA TYR A 205 -13.69 -3.85 -10.25
C TYR A 205 -14.34 -2.53 -10.73
N SER A 206 -13.63 -1.40 -10.61
CA SER A 206 -14.17 -0.04 -10.82
C SER A 206 -14.18 0.43 -12.30
N ASP A 207 -14.17 -0.50 -13.25
CA ASP A 207 -14.06 -0.17 -14.68
C ASP A 207 -15.23 0.72 -15.17
N GLU A 208 -16.41 0.57 -14.56
CA GLU A 208 -17.62 1.36 -14.84
C GLU A 208 -17.64 2.74 -14.14
N GLN A 209 -16.84 2.93 -13.10
CA GLN A 209 -16.86 4.13 -12.24
C GLN A 209 -15.96 5.24 -12.80
N TRP A 210 -14.74 4.91 -13.24
CA TRP A 210 -13.87 5.82 -13.99
C TRP A 210 -14.46 6.13 -15.37
N CYS A 211 -15.41 7.08 -15.42
CA CYS A 211 -16.09 7.44 -16.65
C CYS A 211 -15.10 7.97 -17.70
N ALA A 212 -15.45 7.83 -18.98
CA ALA A 212 -14.59 8.24 -20.10
C ALA A 212 -14.08 9.69 -19.97
N GLY A 213 -14.89 10.58 -19.38
CA GLY A 213 -14.51 11.97 -19.12
C GLY A 213 -13.33 12.11 -18.14
N ILE A 214 -13.41 11.49 -16.96
CA ILE A 214 -12.35 11.57 -15.94
C ILE A 214 -11.06 10.91 -16.46
N ARG A 215 -11.17 9.78 -17.18
CA ARG A 215 -10.00 9.13 -17.80
C ARG A 215 -9.31 10.03 -18.82
N GLN A 216 -10.08 10.76 -19.62
CA GLN A 216 -9.52 11.73 -20.58
C GLN A 216 -8.85 12.90 -19.85
N GLU A 217 -9.50 13.48 -18.83
CA GLU A 217 -8.93 14.58 -18.05
C GLU A 217 -7.61 14.17 -17.37
N LEU A 218 -7.53 12.94 -16.83
CA LEU A 218 -6.29 12.41 -16.23
C LEU A 218 -5.20 12.18 -17.29
N SER A 219 -5.58 11.70 -18.47
CA SER A 219 -4.67 11.50 -19.61
C SER A 219 -4.09 12.83 -20.10
N ASP A 220 -4.94 13.84 -20.26
CA ASP A 220 -4.53 15.19 -20.68
C ASP A 220 -3.61 15.83 -19.64
N LEU A 221 -3.94 15.68 -18.36
CA LEU A 221 -3.12 16.15 -17.25
C LEU A 221 -1.75 15.47 -17.25
N GLY A 222 -1.70 14.15 -17.38
CA GLY A 222 -0.47 13.37 -17.43
C GLY A 222 0.41 13.78 -18.61
N ALA A 223 -0.17 13.87 -19.81
CA ALA A 223 0.53 14.29 -21.02
C ALA A 223 1.13 15.70 -20.88
N ARG A 224 0.37 16.65 -20.32
CA ARG A 224 0.83 18.03 -20.08
C ARG A 224 2.02 18.10 -19.11
N LEU A 225 2.10 17.18 -18.16
CA LEU A 225 3.15 17.13 -17.14
C LEU A 225 4.28 16.13 -17.47
N GLY A 226 4.21 15.47 -18.63
CA GLY A 226 5.20 14.46 -19.04
C GLY A 226 5.13 13.15 -18.24
N ILE A 227 3.99 12.85 -17.61
CA ILE A 227 3.75 11.62 -16.84
C ILE A 227 3.22 10.55 -17.79
N GLN A 228 3.89 9.40 -17.82
CA GLN A 228 3.41 8.21 -18.51
C GLN A 228 2.25 7.60 -17.74
N LEU A 229 1.05 7.68 -18.32
CA LEU A 229 -0.19 7.19 -17.74
C LEU A 229 -0.57 5.84 -18.35
N GLU A 230 -0.92 4.87 -17.50
CA GLU A 230 -1.55 3.62 -17.91
C GLU A 230 -2.77 3.35 -17.03
N ILE A 231 -3.93 3.13 -17.65
CA ILE A 231 -5.15 2.68 -16.95
C ILE A 231 -5.50 1.33 -17.54
N PHE A 232 -5.54 0.29 -16.71
CA PHE A 232 -5.76 -1.06 -17.19
C PHE A 232 -6.68 -1.84 -16.26
N LYS A 233 -7.40 -2.80 -16.84
CA LYS A 233 -8.21 -3.73 -16.07
C LYS A 233 -7.35 -4.91 -15.63
N ASN A 234 -7.32 -5.20 -14.34
CA ASN A 234 -6.55 -6.32 -13.81
C ASN A 234 -7.47 -7.56 -13.72
N HIS A 235 -7.22 -8.55 -14.57
CA HIS A 235 -7.84 -9.86 -14.45
C HIS A 235 -6.99 -10.71 -13.50
N ARG A 236 -7.21 -10.58 -12.19
CA ARG A 236 -6.70 -11.59 -11.25
C ARG A 236 -7.57 -12.83 -11.41
N ASP A 237 -6.97 -13.92 -11.90
CA ASP A 237 -7.58 -15.25 -11.89
C ASP A 237 -7.82 -15.65 -10.42
N TYR A 238 -9.07 -15.94 -10.07
CA TYR A 238 -9.46 -16.48 -8.75
C TYR A 238 -9.38 -18.00 -8.74
#